data_AF-A0A7X6SR57-F1
#
_entry.id   AF-A0A7X6SR57-F1
#
_cell.length_a   1.000
_cell.length_b   1.000
_cell.length_c   1.000
_cell.angle_alpha   90.00
_cell.angle_beta   90.00
_cell.angle_gamma   90.00
#
_symmetry.space_group_name_H-M   'P 1'
#
loop_
_entity.id
_entity.type
_entity.pdbx_description
1 polymer ?
#
loop_
_entity_poly.entity_id
_entity_poly.type
_entity_poly.pdbx_seq_one_letter_code
_entity_poly.pdbx_strand_id
1 'polypeptide(L)' 'MLTTDRINACNIFEKPETVKPWHFRGFKMKEGVITVTIPATSVIMSEPEKI' A
#
# COMPACT_ATOMS: atom_id res chain seq x y z
N MET A 1 -3.03 -0.36 -0.41
CA MET A 1 -1.64 0.08 -0.67
C MET A 1 -1.38 0.05 -2.16
N LEU A 2 -0.66 1.03 -2.68
CA LEU A 2 -0.12 1.09 -4.04
C LEU A 2 1.40 1.09 -3.94
N THR A 3 2.10 0.20 -4.62
CA THR A 3 3.57 0.12 -4.59
C THR A 3 4.11 -0.59 -5.82
N THR A 4 5.41 -0.46 -6.04
CA THR A 4 6.18 -1.15 -7.08
C THR A 4 7.64 -1.26 -6.62
N ASP A 5 8.35 -2.23 -7.15
CA ASP A 5 9.79 -2.43 -6.98
C ASP A 5 10.64 -1.53 -7.90
N ARG A 6 10.01 -0.81 -8.84
CA ARG A 6 10.71 0.06 -9.81
C ARG A 6 10.15 1.47 -9.81
N ILE A 7 11.03 2.45 -9.68
CA ILE A 7 10.66 3.89 -9.60
C ILE A 7 9.91 4.36 -10.87
N ASN A 8 10.18 3.75 -12.02
CA ASN A 8 9.57 4.13 -13.30
C ASN A 8 8.45 3.17 -13.78
N ALA A 9 7.95 2.27 -12.93
CA ALA A 9 6.83 1.42 -13.31
C ALA A 9 5.56 2.25 -13.53
N CYS A 10 4.88 2.00 -14.65
CA CYS A 10 3.63 2.66 -15.01
C CYS A 10 2.71 1.68 -15.75
N ASN A 11 1.45 2.07 -15.87
CA ASN A 11 0.47 1.36 -16.69
C ASN A 11 0.61 1.80 -18.14
N ILE A 12 0.62 0.84 -19.07
CA ILE A 12 0.63 1.06 -20.53
C ILE A 12 -0.56 0.34 -21.16
N PHE A 13 -0.86 0.60 -22.43
CA PHE A 13 -2.03 0.03 -23.10
C PHE A 13 -2.02 -1.50 -23.13
N GLU A 14 -0.86 -2.10 -23.38
CA GLU A 14 -0.69 -3.56 -23.43
C GLU A 14 -0.75 -4.20 -22.03
N LYS A 15 -0.48 -3.41 -20.98
CA LYS A 15 -0.46 -3.88 -19.60
C LYS A 15 -1.01 -2.81 -18.63
N PRO A 16 -2.34 -2.61 -18.63
CA PRO A 16 -2.97 -1.48 -17.96
C PRO A 16 -3.03 -1.63 -16.43
N GLU A 17 -2.70 -2.80 -15.90
CA GLU A 17 -2.82 -3.12 -14.46
C GLU A 17 -1.49 -3.46 -13.79
N THR A 18 -0.38 -2.93 -14.32
CA THR A 18 0.97 -3.13 -13.75
C THR A 18 1.09 -2.54 -12.35
N VAL A 19 0.53 -1.36 -12.14
CA VAL A 19 0.51 -0.63 -10.86
C VAL A 19 -0.95 -0.43 -10.47
N LYS A 20 -1.40 -1.16 -9.45
CA LYS A 20 -2.77 -1.10 -8.93
C LYS A 20 -2.82 -1.32 -7.41
N PRO A 21 -3.87 -0.83 -6.72
CA PRO A 21 -4.01 -1.04 -5.29
C PRO A 21 -4.09 -2.53 -4.93
N TRP A 22 -3.52 -2.89 -3.78
CA TRP A 22 -3.66 -4.19 -3.14
C TRP A 22 -3.85 -4.07 -1.63
N HIS A 23 -4.32 -5.15 -1.02
CA HIS A 23 -4.51 -5.26 0.44
C HIS A 23 -3.19 -5.08 1.19
N PHE A 24 -3.19 -4.14 2.14
CA PHE A 24 -2.05 -3.88 3.01
C PHE A 24 -2.16 -4.69 4.31
N ARG A 25 -1.11 -5.46 4.64
CA ARG A 25 -1.05 -6.29 5.85
C ARG A 25 0.20 -6.02 6.71
N GLY A 26 0.95 -4.96 6.39
CA GLY A 26 2.21 -4.61 7.06
C GLY A 26 2.01 -3.82 8.34
N PHE A 27 0.96 -4.07 9.12
CA PHE A 27 0.69 -3.38 10.38
C PHE A 27 0.43 -4.35 11.52
N LYS A 28 0.70 -3.91 12.74
CA LYS A 28 0.35 -4.60 13.98
C LYS A 28 -0.25 -3.59 14.95
N MET A 29 -1.25 -4.03 15.71
CA MET A 29 -1.84 -3.23 16.78
C MET A 29 -1.52 -3.86 18.12
N LYS A 30 -1.02 -3.07 19.07
CA LYS A 30 -0.76 -3.50 20.44
C LYS A 30 -1.02 -2.33 21.38
N GLU A 31 -1.85 -2.54 22.40
CA GLU A 31 -2.12 -1.53 23.45
C GLU A 31 -2.57 -0.17 22.88
N GLY A 32 -3.42 -0.19 21.85
CA GLY A 32 -3.89 1.04 21.18
C GLY A 32 -2.85 1.71 20.26
N VAL A 33 -1.63 1.18 20.16
CA VAL A 33 -0.59 1.66 19.25
C VAL A 33 -0.60 0.84 17.96
N ILE A 34 -0.67 1.53 16.82
CA ILE A 34 -0.51 0.92 15.49
C ILE A 34 0.94 1.11 15.05
N THR A 35 1.65 0.01 14.85
CA THR A 35 2.99 -0.01 14.26
C THR A 35 2.89 -0.46 12.81
N VAL A 36 3.46 0.32 11.88
CA VAL A 36 3.34 0.08 10.43
C VAL A 36 4.72 -0.06 9.80
N THR A 37 4.91 -1.10 8.97
CA THR A 37 6.06 -1.25 8.07
C THR A 37 5.62 -0.97 6.64
N ILE A 38 6.13 0.13 6.08
CA ILE A 38 5.71 0.65 4.79
C ILE A 38 6.82 0.36 3.76
N PRO A 39 6.53 -0.31 2.63
CA PRO A 39 7.51 -0.49 1.56
C PRO A 39 7.99 0.86 1.02
N ALA A 40 9.23 0.92 0.55
CA ALA A 40 9.71 2.08 -0.20
C ALA A 40 8.78 2.35 -1.40
N THR A 41 8.69 3.62 -1.82
CA THR A 41 7.87 4.04 -2.98
C THR A 41 6.44 3.48 -2.92
N SER A 42 5.75 3.72 -1.81
CA SER A 42 4.38 3.25 -1.62
C SER A 42 3.45 4.33 -1.08
N VAL A 43 2.17 4.14 -1.39
CA VAL A 43 1.05 4.93 -0.85
C VAL A 43 0.13 3.96 -0.11
N ILE A 44 -0.22 4.29 1.12
CA ILE A 44 -1.13 3.49 1.96
C ILE A 44 -2.29 4.37 2.38
N MET A 45 -3.50 3.82 2.22
CA MET A 45 -4.72 4.36 2.80
C MET A 45 -5.16 3.40 3.90
N SER A 46 -5.50 3.96 5.07
CA SER A 46 -6.13 3.25 6.17
C SER A 46 -7.38 4.01 6.54
N GLU A 47 -8.48 3.28 6.71
CA GLU A 47 -9.70 3.84 7.27
C GLU A 47 -9.61 3.70 8.80
N PRO A 48 -9.88 4.76 9.58
CA PRO A 48 -10.08 4.60 11.02
C PRO A 48 -11.34 3.75 11.24
N GLU A 49 -11.28 2.85 12.22
CA GLU A 49 -12.42 2.04 12.61
C GLU A 49 -13.56 2.97 13.06
N LYS A 50 -14.77 2.82 12.50
CA LYS A 50 -15.93 3.61 12.92
C LYS A 50 -16.32 3.18 14.34
N ILE A 51 -16.24 4.14 15.27
CA ILE A 51 -16.80 4.03 16.63
C ILE A 51 -18.32 4.14 16.54
#